data_AF-A0AA87MRV2-F1
#
_entry.id   AF-A0AA87MRV2-F1
#
_cell.length_a   1.000
_cell.length_b   1.000
_cell.length_c   1.000
_cell.angle_alpha   90.00
_cell.angle_beta   90.00
_cell.angle_gamma   90.00
#
_symmetry.space_group_name_H-M   'P 1'
#
loop_
_entity.id
_entity.type
_entity.pdbx_description
1 polymer ?
#
loop_
_entity_poly.entity_id
_entity_poly.type
_entity_poly.pdbx_seq_one_letter_code
_entity_poly.pdbx_strand_id
1 'polypeptide(L)'
;TTPKTGPTWINGGGFDINNTTWNATIIPKNNSQIAGFKIINPNPMSPGGYFTRGISIQNFVSIRIRNNTITAMPSGAGIYIEYFTVTAIGSNIISGNQITSNYWGIEDGGIRASEDKVENNVISQNFIGISTTDGLDLGQGATGSTGKNTFSCNTYEDVMIVGSANFPQTQYAMNNYWDHFAPTMSSTHIDGLDIRNYNNATLVYYAGGGVAPNACN
;
A
#
# COMPACT_ATOMS: atom_id res chain seq x y z
N THR A 1 -34.45 -14.59 10.99
CA THR A 1 -33.75 -14.63 9.70
C THR A 1 -32.33 -15.07 9.94
N THR A 2 -31.80 -15.99 9.13
CA THR A 2 -30.40 -16.43 9.23
C THR A 2 -29.49 -15.26 8.81
N PRO A 3 -28.45 -14.91 9.57
CA PRO A 3 -27.51 -13.88 9.17
C PRO A 3 -26.92 -14.20 7.79
N LYS A 4 -26.81 -13.21 6.91
CA LYS A 4 -26.09 -13.39 5.65
C LYS A 4 -24.62 -13.65 5.99
N THR A 5 -24.11 -14.79 5.53
CA THR A 5 -22.69 -15.15 5.64
C THR A 5 -21.95 -14.73 4.37
N GLY A 6 -20.75 -14.19 4.52
CA GLY A 6 -19.93 -13.67 3.43
C GLY A 6 -19.35 -12.29 3.75
N PRO A 7 -18.35 -11.81 2.99
CA PRO A 7 -17.79 -10.48 3.18
C PRO A 7 -18.88 -9.42 3.00
N THR A 8 -18.86 -8.35 3.81
CA THR A 8 -19.67 -7.16 3.55
C THR A 8 -18.97 -6.34 2.46
N TRP A 9 -19.70 -6.00 1.41
CA TRP A 9 -19.16 -5.26 0.27
C TRP A 9 -19.41 -3.76 0.47
N ILE A 10 -18.36 -2.96 0.33
CA ILE A 10 -18.45 -1.50 0.26
C ILE A 10 -18.01 -1.12 -1.16
N ASN A 11 -18.99 -0.72 -1.97
CA ASN A 11 -18.78 -0.26 -3.33
C ASN A 11 -19.16 1.22 -3.40
N GLY A 12 -18.22 2.07 -3.82
CA GLY A 12 -18.51 3.47 -4.08
C GLY A 12 -17.24 4.31 -4.10
N GLY A 13 -17.32 5.48 -4.71
CA GLY A 13 -16.29 6.50 -4.69
C GLY A 13 -16.98 7.84 -4.73
N GLY A 14 -17.10 8.48 -3.56
CA GLY A 14 -17.68 9.81 -3.46
C GLY A 14 -16.61 10.89 -3.65
N PHE A 15 -17.05 12.08 -4.04
CA PHE A 15 -16.18 13.26 -4.05
C PHE A 15 -15.53 13.43 -2.68
N ASP A 16 -14.22 13.53 -2.69
CA ASP A 16 -13.46 13.96 -1.53
C ASP A 16 -13.59 15.47 -1.38
N ILE A 17 -14.13 15.91 -0.25
CA ILE A 17 -14.38 17.33 0.02
C ILE A 17 -13.08 18.16 0.05
N ASN A 18 -11.95 17.50 0.31
CA ASN A 18 -10.63 18.13 0.35
C ASN A 18 -9.91 18.09 -1.01
N ASN A 19 -10.37 17.24 -1.94
CA ASN A 19 -9.86 17.18 -3.30
C ASN A 19 -10.95 16.73 -4.29
N THR A 20 -11.61 17.69 -4.91
CA THR A 20 -12.78 17.46 -5.80
C THR A 20 -12.46 16.69 -7.08
N THR A 21 -11.18 16.45 -7.38
CA THR A 21 -10.74 15.62 -8.49
C THR A 21 -10.49 14.16 -8.08
N TRP A 22 -10.63 13.81 -6.81
CA TRP A 22 -10.34 12.47 -6.32
C TRP A 22 -11.57 11.82 -5.69
N ASN A 23 -11.68 10.51 -5.85
CA ASN A 23 -12.79 9.72 -5.31
C ASN A 23 -12.27 8.71 -4.29
N ALA A 24 -12.93 8.62 -3.14
CA ALA A 24 -12.59 7.64 -2.11
C ALA A 24 -13.82 6.83 -1.70
N THR A 25 -13.65 5.52 -1.47
CA THR A 25 -14.71 4.69 -0.87
C THR A 25 -14.80 4.95 0.63
N ILE A 26 -13.65 5.03 1.31
CA ILE A 26 -13.58 5.23 2.75
C ILE A 26 -12.48 6.24 3.07
N ILE A 27 -12.84 7.27 3.85
CA ILE A 27 -11.90 8.20 4.47
C ILE A 27 -12.02 7.99 6.00
N PRO A 28 -11.20 7.13 6.62
CA PRO A 28 -11.24 6.94 8.07
C PRO A 28 -10.88 8.23 8.81
N LYS A 29 -11.46 8.39 10.00
CA LYS A 29 -11.00 9.37 10.97
C LYS A 29 -9.98 8.75 11.92
N ASN A 30 -9.27 9.61 12.66
CA ASN A 30 -8.29 9.20 13.66
C ASN A 30 -8.83 8.11 14.59
N ASN A 31 -7.97 7.15 14.95
CA ASN A 31 -8.27 6.02 15.83
C ASN A 31 -9.35 5.05 15.32
N SER A 32 -9.74 5.14 14.04
CA SER A 32 -10.72 4.21 13.44
C SER A 32 -10.10 2.87 13.08
N GLN A 33 -10.94 1.84 13.00
CA GLN A 33 -10.59 0.55 12.44
C GLN A 33 -11.52 0.19 11.28
N ILE A 34 -10.93 -0.27 10.18
CA ILE A 34 -11.63 -0.80 9.01
C ILE A 34 -11.23 -2.27 8.89
N ALA A 35 -12.18 -3.20 9.06
CA ALA A 35 -11.85 -4.62 9.00
C ALA A 35 -12.97 -5.54 8.52
N GLY A 36 -12.61 -6.58 7.77
CA GLY A 36 -13.51 -7.64 7.32
C GLY A 36 -14.37 -7.27 6.11
N PHE A 37 -14.00 -6.20 5.38
CA PHE A 37 -14.76 -5.73 4.22
C PHE A 37 -14.11 -6.13 2.91
N LYS A 38 -14.96 -6.30 1.88
CA LYS A 38 -14.51 -6.19 0.48
C LYS A 38 -14.76 -4.76 0.01
N ILE A 39 -13.70 -4.05 -0.34
CA ILE A 39 -13.71 -2.62 -0.69
C ILE A 39 -13.33 -2.50 -2.16
N ILE A 40 -14.18 -1.82 -2.94
CA ILE A 40 -13.96 -1.58 -4.36
C ILE A 40 -14.28 -0.13 -4.73
N ASN A 41 -13.53 0.42 -5.68
CA ASN A 41 -13.83 1.72 -6.29
C ASN A 41 -13.62 1.66 -7.82
N PRO A 42 -14.52 0.99 -8.55
CA PRO A 42 -14.34 0.71 -9.99
C PRO A 42 -14.64 1.92 -10.87
N ASN A 43 -14.73 3.14 -10.30
CA ASN A 43 -15.21 4.33 -11.01
C ASN A 43 -14.38 4.50 -12.30
N PRO A 44 -15.01 4.38 -13.49
CA PRO A 44 -14.27 4.23 -14.74
C PRO A 44 -13.48 5.50 -15.07
N MET A 45 -12.29 5.29 -15.65
CA MET A 45 -11.53 6.34 -16.31
C MET A 45 -12.31 6.89 -17.52
N SER A 46 -13.14 7.93 -17.35
CA SER A 46 -13.64 8.76 -18.46
C SER A 46 -14.43 9.97 -17.98
N PRO A 47 -14.36 11.16 -18.63
CA PRO A 47 -13.20 11.78 -19.26
C PRO A 47 -12.36 12.61 -18.26
N GLY A 48 -12.69 12.55 -16.96
CA GLY A 48 -12.06 13.38 -15.92
C GLY A 48 -10.75 12.83 -15.31
N GLY A 49 -10.32 11.61 -15.66
CA GLY A 49 -9.04 11.04 -15.22
C GLY A 49 -8.88 10.94 -13.69
N TYR A 50 -9.96 10.66 -12.96
CA TYR A 50 -9.94 10.71 -11.50
C TYR A 50 -9.11 9.58 -10.88
N PHE A 51 -8.25 9.95 -9.94
CA PHE A 51 -7.52 9.02 -9.09
C PHE A 51 -8.51 8.40 -8.08
N THR A 52 -8.70 7.07 -8.17
CA THR A 52 -9.66 6.33 -7.33
C THR A 52 -8.97 5.68 -6.13
N ARG A 53 -9.57 5.80 -4.96
CA ARG A 53 -9.03 5.28 -3.70
C ARG A 53 -10.03 4.34 -3.06
N GLY A 54 -9.58 3.17 -2.62
CA GLY A 54 -10.37 2.35 -1.70
C GLY A 54 -10.44 3.00 -0.33
N ILE A 55 -9.28 3.05 0.32
CA ILE A 55 -9.11 3.69 1.62
C ILE A 55 -8.15 4.85 1.48
N SER A 56 -8.57 6.03 1.92
CA SER A 56 -7.85 7.30 1.82
C SER A 56 -7.49 7.78 3.23
N ILE A 57 -6.21 7.63 3.61
CA ILE A 57 -5.68 8.08 4.90
C ILE A 57 -5.25 9.55 4.77
N GLN A 58 -6.18 10.46 5.10
CA GLN A 58 -5.94 11.91 5.03
C GLN A 58 -5.33 12.51 6.30
N ASN A 59 -5.47 11.82 7.44
CA ASN A 59 -4.88 12.20 8.72
C ASN A 59 -4.23 10.97 9.38
N PHE A 60 -3.04 11.17 9.93
CA PHE A 60 -2.13 10.11 10.35
C PHE A 60 -2.19 9.85 11.85
N VAL A 61 -3.32 9.33 12.35
CA VAL A 61 -3.39 9.01 13.78
C VAL A 61 -4.09 7.67 13.99
N SER A 62 -3.28 6.65 14.21
CA SER A 62 -3.69 5.37 14.80
C SER A 62 -4.82 4.65 14.05
N ILE A 63 -4.85 4.78 12.72
CA ILE A 63 -5.82 4.07 11.88
C ILE A 63 -5.38 2.62 11.71
N ARG A 64 -6.34 1.69 11.78
CA ARG A 64 -6.10 0.25 11.62
C ARG A 64 -6.88 -0.28 10.43
N ILE A 65 -6.19 -0.74 9.40
CA ILE A 65 -6.79 -1.37 8.21
C ILE A 65 -6.42 -2.84 8.24
N ARG A 66 -7.41 -3.71 8.50
CA ARG A 66 -7.13 -5.13 8.78
C ARG A 66 -8.06 -6.11 8.10
N ASN A 67 -7.54 -7.22 7.58
CA ASN A 67 -8.35 -8.33 7.08
C ASN A 67 -9.43 -7.90 6.06
N ASN A 68 -9.09 -6.93 5.20
CA ASN A 68 -9.96 -6.52 4.11
C ASN A 68 -9.50 -7.14 2.79
N THR A 69 -10.42 -7.27 1.84
CA THR A 69 -10.11 -7.47 0.43
C THR A 69 -10.28 -6.14 -0.28
N ILE A 70 -9.22 -5.59 -0.87
CA ILE A 70 -9.19 -4.26 -1.47
C ILE A 70 -8.79 -4.41 -2.94
N THR A 71 -9.71 -4.11 -3.85
CA THR A 71 -9.53 -4.47 -5.26
C THR A 71 -10.35 -3.61 -6.22
N ALA A 72 -9.98 -3.63 -7.50
CA ALA A 72 -10.68 -2.97 -8.60
C ALA A 72 -10.61 -1.43 -8.55
N MET A 73 -9.40 -0.90 -8.37
CA MET A 73 -9.05 0.52 -8.53
C MET A 73 -8.13 0.67 -9.76
N PRO A 74 -8.64 0.61 -10.99
CA PRO A 74 -7.82 0.53 -12.20
C PRO A 74 -6.96 1.78 -12.48
N SER A 75 -7.27 2.90 -11.83
CA SER A 75 -6.60 4.19 -12.02
C SER A 75 -6.30 4.89 -10.70
N GLY A 76 -5.96 4.13 -9.67
CA GLY A 76 -5.55 4.67 -8.38
C GLY A 76 -5.17 3.58 -7.40
N ALA A 77 -5.27 3.89 -6.10
CA ALA A 77 -4.71 3.05 -5.06
C ALA A 77 -5.76 2.27 -4.25
N GLY A 78 -5.43 1.04 -3.87
CA GLY A 78 -6.19 0.29 -2.88
C GLY A 78 -6.22 1.04 -1.54
N ILE A 79 -5.03 1.37 -1.03
CA ILE A 79 -4.83 2.25 0.12
C ILE A 79 -3.96 3.42 -0.32
N TYR A 80 -4.45 4.64 -0.14
CA TYR A 80 -3.70 5.86 -0.41
C TYR A 80 -3.45 6.61 0.88
N ILE A 81 -2.21 7.05 1.06
CA ILE A 81 -1.75 7.79 2.23
C ILE A 81 -1.35 9.18 1.76
N GLU A 82 -2.04 10.23 2.24
CA GLU A 82 -2.12 11.51 1.51
C GLU A 82 -1.16 12.61 1.99
N TYR A 83 -0.74 13.46 1.05
CA TYR A 83 0.26 14.53 1.21
C TYR A 83 -0.32 15.86 1.75
N PHE A 84 -1.26 15.89 2.69
CA PHE A 84 -1.91 17.18 3.01
C PHE A 84 -1.24 17.97 4.11
N THR A 85 -1.15 17.43 5.33
CA THR A 85 -0.48 18.12 6.45
C THR A 85 -0.12 17.13 7.55
N VAL A 86 1.07 17.28 8.12
CA VAL A 86 1.43 16.59 9.37
C VAL A 86 0.79 17.33 10.53
N THR A 87 -0.24 16.75 11.14
CA THR A 87 -0.94 17.40 12.26
C THR A 87 -0.77 16.70 13.60
N ALA A 88 -0.31 15.44 13.62
CA ALA A 88 -0.13 14.67 14.85
C ALA A 88 0.80 13.46 14.69
N ILE A 89 1.42 13.02 15.78
CA ILE A 89 2.18 11.77 15.87
C ILE A 89 1.21 10.60 16.08
N GLY A 90 1.36 9.54 15.29
CA GLY A 90 0.57 8.32 15.43
C GLY A 90 0.77 7.37 14.25
N SER A 91 1.27 6.17 14.52
CA SER A 91 1.48 5.14 13.49
C SER A 91 0.18 4.44 13.12
N ASN A 92 -0.09 4.33 11.83
CA ASN A 92 -1.14 3.48 11.28
C ASN A 92 -0.66 2.02 11.21
N ILE A 93 -1.61 1.09 11.17
CA ILE A 93 -1.33 -0.33 11.01
C ILE A 93 -2.15 -0.87 9.84
N ILE A 94 -1.46 -1.36 8.82
CA ILE A 94 -2.04 -2.02 7.65
C ILE A 94 -1.64 -3.49 7.72
N SER A 95 -2.57 -4.38 8.06
CA SER A 95 -2.21 -5.78 8.30
C SER A 95 -3.26 -6.81 7.92
N GLY A 96 -2.84 -7.92 7.31
CA GLY A 96 -3.77 -9.02 7.00
C GLY A 96 -4.68 -8.76 5.81
N ASN A 97 -4.43 -7.70 5.02
CA ASN A 97 -5.27 -7.36 3.87
C ASN A 97 -4.84 -8.14 2.62
N GLN A 98 -5.81 -8.43 1.76
CA GLN A 98 -5.60 -8.87 0.39
C GLN A 98 -5.82 -7.67 -0.52
N ILE A 99 -4.75 -7.19 -1.16
CA ILE A 99 -4.76 -5.96 -1.96
C ILE A 99 -4.37 -6.33 -3.39
N THR A 100 -5.35 -6.33 -4.29
CA THR A 100 -5.16 -6.91 -5.63
C THR A 100 -5.85 -6.14 -6.75
N SER A 101 -5.29 -6.18 -7.96
CA SER A 101 -5.93 -5.60 -9.16
C SER A 101 -6.24 -4.11 -9.03
N ASN A 102 -5.30 -3.38 -8.45
CA ASN A 102 -5.29 -1.91 -8.38
C ASN A 102 -4.13 -1.36 -9.20
N TYR A 103 -4.16 -0.07 -9.53
CA TYR A 103 -2.99 0.57 -10.14
C TYR A 103 -1.85 0.64 -9.11
N TRP A 104 -2.14 1.11 -7.89
CA TRP A 104 -1.25 0.93 -6.74
C TRP A 104 -1.93 0.06 -5.69
N GLY A 105 -1.24 -0.92 -5.12
CA GLY A 105 -1.76 -1.62 -3.95
C GLY A 105 -1.83 -0.67 -2.76
N ILE A 106 -0.67 -0.19 -2.34
CA ILE A 106 -0.52 0.90 -1.36
C ILE A 106 0.31 2.01 -2.01
N GLU A 107 -0.22 3.21 -2.06
CA GLU A 107 0.56 4.39 -2.43
C GLU A 107 0.72 5.30 -1.23
N ASP A 108 1.97 5.43 -0.82
CA ASP A 108 2.44 6.39 0.15
C ASP A 108 3.01 7.60 -0.57
N GLY A 109 2.13 8.59 -0.73
CA GLY A 109 2.53 9.95 -1.04
C GLY A 109 2.31 10.85 0.17
N GLY A 110 2.47 10.37 1.40
CA GLY A 110 2.17 11.16 2.59
C GLY A 110 3.41 11.83 3.19
N ILE A 111 3.29 13.06 3.71
CA ILE A 111 4.27 13.57 4.68
C ILE A 111 3.91 12.98 6.04
N ARG A 112 4.88 12.40 6.75
CA ARG A 112 4.62 11.68 8.01
C ARG A 112 5.38 12.28 9.19
N ALA A 113 4.73 12.31 10.35
CA ALA A 113 5.41 12.49 11.63
C ALA A 113 5.92 11.16 12.25
N SER A 114 5.45 10.03 11.73
CA SER A 114 5.76 8.70 12.27
C SER A 114 5.65 7.63 11.16
N GLU A 115 6.47 6.59 11.26
CA GLU A 115 6.42 5.42 10.37
C GLU A 115 5.09 4.66 10.52
N ASP A 116 4.60 4.06 9.43
CA ASP A 116 3.44 3.15 9.48
C ASP A 116 3.88 1.69 9.41
N LYS A 117 3.16 0.86 10.16
CA LYS A 117 3.38 -0.57 10.24
C LYS A 117 2.62 -1.31 9.15
N VAL A 118 3.32 -2.07 8.30
CA VAL A 118 2.71 -2.87 7.24
C VAL A 118 3.19 -4.32 7.35
N GLU A 119 2.28 -5.25 7.66
CA GLU A 119 2.64 -6.66 7.89
C GLU A 119 1.55 -7.65 7.50
N ASN A 120 1.93 -8.88 7.16
CA ASN A 120 1.01 -9.98 6.87
C ASN A 120 -0.02 -9.65 5.76
N ASN A 121 0.28 -8.75 4.83
CA ASN A 121 -0.60 -8.47 3.69
C ASN A 121 -0.26 -9.35 2.48
N VAL A 122 -1.23 -9.64 1.63
CA VAL A 122 -1.03 -10.22 0.31
C VAL A 122 -1.26 -9.12 -0.72
N ILE A 123 -0.21 -8.72 -1.42
CA ILE A 123 -0.21 -7.59 -2.35
C ILE A 123 0.17 -8.14 -3.72
N SER A 124 -0.84 -8.40 -4.54
CA SER A 124 -0.63 -9.16 -5.78
C SER A 124 -1.45 -8.65 -6.95
N GLN A 125 -0.97 -8.83 -8.18
CA GLN A 125 -1.68 -8.44 -9.40
C GLN A 125 -2.09 -6.96 -9.42
N ASN A 126 -1.36 -6.09 -8.72
CA ASN A 126 -1.48 -4.65 -8.90
C ASN A 126 -0.53 -4.22 -10.03
N PHE A 127 -0.68 -3.00 -10.55
CA PHE A 127 0.36 -2.49 -11.45
C PHE A 127 1.65 -2.26 -10.67
N ILE A 128 1.59 -1.49 -9.58
CA ILE A 128 2.64 -1.41 -8.56
C ILE A 128 2.09 -1.93 -7.23
N GLY A 129 2.84 -2.79 -6.54
CA GLY A 129 2.43 -3.31 -5.23
C GLY A 129 2.39 -2.23 -4.16
N ILE A 130 3.55 -1.63 -3.86
CA ILE A 130 3.70 -0.49 -2.96
C ILE A 130 4.54 0.59 -3.63
N SER A 131 4.08 1.84 -3.59
CA SER A 131 4.90 3.02 -3.88
C SER A 131 5.10 3.81 -2.60
N THR A 132 6.33 4.21 -2.26
CA THR A 132 6.62 5.00 -1.04
C THR A 132 7.70 6.05 -1.25
N THR A 133 7.49 7.22 -0.66
CA THR A 133 8.42 8.35 -0.69
C THR A 133 9.31 8.44 0.54
N ASP A 134 8.85 7.98 1.72
CA ASP A 134 9.58 8.11 3.00
C ASP A 134 9.96 6.76 3.62
N GLY A 135 9.51 5.67 3.02
CA GLY A 135 9.65 4.31 3.53
C GLY A 135 8.50 3.92 4.46
N LEU A 136 8.10 2.65 4.35
CA LEU A 136 7.16 2.00 5.24
C LEU A 136 7.90 0.98 6.11
N ASP A 137 7.44 0.70 7.33
CA ASP A 137 7.97 -0.45 8.06
C ASP A 137 7.30 -1.72 7.54
N LEU A 138 7.91 -2.30 6.50
CA LEU A 138 7.53 -3.58 5.90
C LEU A 138 8.21 -4.76 6.60
N GLY A 139 8.96 -4.55 7.70
CA GLY A 139 9.57 -5.62 8.49
C GLY A 139 10.85 -5.21 9.21
N GLN A 140 10.84 -5.34 10.55
CA GLN A 140 11.94 -5.04 11.48
C GLN A 140 12.38 -3.56 11.56
N GLY A 141 11.54 -2.62 11.12
CA GLY A 141 11.73 -1.18 11.32
C GLY A 141 11.25 -0.70 12.69
N ALA A 142 11.13 0.63 12.85
CA ALA A 142 10.91 1.24 14.16
C ALA A 142 9.49 0.99 14.72
N THR A 143 8.52 0.65 13.87
CA THR A 143 7.17 0.30 14.30
C THR A 143 7.05 -1.15 14.80
N GLY A 144 8.10 -1.96 14.61
CA GLY A 144 8.10 -3.38 14.96
C GLY A 144 7.22 -4.21 14.02
N SER A 145 7.17 -3.89 12.73
CA SER A 145 6.56 -4.77 11.73
C SER A 145 7.25 -6.14 11.74
N THR A 146 6.46 -7.21 11.71
CA THR A 146 7.02 -8.56 11.58
C THR A 146 7.36 -8.91 10.13
N GLY A 147 7.01 -8.05 9.18
CA GLY A 147 7.05 -8.32 7.74
C GLY A 147 5.97 -9.31 7.34
N LYS A 148 6.35 -10.40 6.70
CA LYS A 148 5.43 -11.44 6.19
C LYS A 148 4.41 -10.91 5.19
N ASN A 149 4.70 -9.79 4.55
CA ASN A 149 3.95 -9.39 3.37
C ASN A 149 4.34 -10.32 2.22
N THR A 150 3.38 -10.67 1.38
CA THR A 150 3.58 -11.43 0.16
C THR A 150 3.37 -10.49 -1.01
N PHE A 151 4.43 -10.26 -1.77
CA PHE A 151 4.38 -9.57 -3.04
C PHE A 151 4.42 -10.61 -4.15
N SER A 152 3.48 -10.54 -5.09
CA SER A 152 3.47 -11.49 -6.21
C SER A 152 2.73 -10.97 -7.42
N CYS A 153 3.30 -11.16 -8.61
CA CYS A 153 2.65 -10.85 -9.87
C CYS A 153 2.18 -9.39 -9.97
N ASN A 154 2.83 -8.45 -9.29
CA ASN A 154 2.60 -7.04 -9.59
C ASN A 154 3.28 -6.75 -10.94
N THR A 155 2.58 -6.09 -11.85
CA THR A 155 2.96 -6.11 -13.27
C THR A 155 4.05 -5.11 -13.65
N TYR A 156 4.43 -4.21 -12.74
CA TYR A 156 5.46 -3.21 -12.95
C TYR A 156 6.55 -3.36 -11.90
N GLU A 157 6.26 -3.08 -10.63
CA GLU A 157 7.16 -3.38 -9.50
C GLU A 157 6.39 -3.88 -8.27
N ASP A 158 7.01 -4.73 -7.44
CA ASP A 158 6.45 -5.07 -6.13
C ASP A 158 6.53 -3.89 -5.16
N VAL A 159 7.70 -3.28 -5.05
CA VAL A 159 7.95 -2.11 -4.19
C VAL A 159 8.77 -1.06 -4.94
N MET A 160 8.16 0.09 -5.17
CA MET A 160 8.79 1.29 -5.70
C MET A 160 9.14 2.27 -4.57
N ILE A 161 10.43 2.49 -4.39
CA ILE A 161 10.99 3.43 -3.40
C ILE A 161 11.44 4.66 -4.17
N VAL A 162 10.60 5.70 -4.17
CA VAL A 162 10.87 6.95 -4.88
C VAL A 162 11.95 7.75 -4.16
N GLY A 163 11.84 7.83 -2.84
CA GLY A 163 12.74 8.61 -1.98
C GLY A 163 12.76 10.11 -2.30
N SER A 164 13.53 10.85 -1.52
CA SER A 164 13.97 12.21 -1.87
C SER A 164 15.48 12.21 -2.04
N ALA A 165 16.00 12.81 -3.13
CA ALA A 165 17.43 12.90 -3.40
C ALA A 165 18.21 13.59 -2.26
N ASN A 166 17.53 14.41 -1.45
CA ASN A 166 18.14 15.21 -0.38
C ASN A 166 18.08 14.53 1.00
N PHE A 167 17.35 13.41 1.14
CA PHE A 167 17.15 12.75 2.43
C PHE A 167 17.33 11.23 2.25
N PRO A 168 18.52 10.67 2.54
CA PRO A 168 18.71 9.23 2.51
C PRO A 168 17.76 8.57 3.52
N GLN A 169 17.00 7.59 3.04
CA GLN A 169 16.01 6.87 3.83
C GLN A 169 16.48 5.44 4.11
N THR A 170 15.80 4.80 5.04
CA THR A 170 15.95 3.36 5.26
C THR A 170 14.61 2.68 5.01
N GLN A 171 14.57 1.78 4.04
CA GLN A 171 13.43 0.92 3.79
C GLN A 171 13.66 -0.42 4.50
N TYR A 172 12.89 -0.65 5.56
CA TYR A 172 12.87 -1.92 6.28
C TYR A 172 11.84 -2.86 5.64
N ALA A 173 12.29 -3.96 5.05
CA ALA A 173 11.48 -4.94 4.32
C ALA A 173 11.89 -6.39 4.62
N MET A 174 12.29 -6.65 5.86
CA MET A 174 12.73 -7.97 6.30
C MET A 174 11.56 -8.96 6.39
N ASN A 175 11.85 -10.26 6.21
CA ASN A 175 10.90 -11.37 6.36
C ASN A 175 9.68 -11.32 5.42
N ASN A 176 9.79 -10.70 4.24
CA ASN A 176 8.75 -10.68 3.22
C ASN A 176 8.94 -11.78 2.17
N TYR A 177 7.89 -12.08 1.42
CA TYR A 177 7.91 -13.01 0.31
C TYR A 177 7.78 -12.25 -1.00
N TRP A 178 8.60 -12.63 -1.99
CA TRP A 178 8.83 -11.88 -3.22
C TRP A 178 8.70 -12.79 -4.44
N ASP A 179 8.53 -12.20 -5.62
CA ASP A 179 8.54 -12.97 -6.87
C ASP A 179 9.91 -13.66 -7.08
N HIS A 180 11.01 -13.00 -6.67
CA HIS A 180 12.36 -13.57 -6.73
C HIS A 180 13.02 -13.73 -5.36
N PHE A 181 13.94 -14.69 -5.23
CA PHE A 181 14.75 -14.84 -4.02
C PHE A 181 16.24 -15.05 -4.32
N ALA A 182 17.15 -14.18 -3.87
CA ALA A 182 16.88 -12.87 -3.23
C ALA A 182 16.06 -11.94 -4.15
N PRO A 183 15.28 -10.98 -3.59
CA PRO A 183 14.52 -10.05 -4.42
C PRO A 183 15.47 -9.27 -5.34
N THR A 184 15.06 -9.11 -6.59
CA THR A 184 15.75 -8.30 -7.58
C THR A 184 15.62 -6.83 -7.25
N MET A 185 16.67 -6.06 -7.49
CA MET A 185 16.70 -4.63 -7.16
C MET A 185 17.43 -3.84 -8.23
N SER A 186 16.85 -2.71 -8.63
CA SER A 186 17.37 -1.83 -9.68
C SER A 186 16.90 -0.39 -9.44
N SER A 187 17.62 0.59 -9.99
CA SER A 187 17.17 1.99 -10.02
C SER A 187 16.28 2.31 -11.23
N THR A 188 16.30 1.44 -12.24
CA THR A 188 15.46 1.53 -13.45
C THR A 188 14.49 0.36 -13.51
N HIS A 189 13.32 0.60 -14.12
CA HIS A 189 12.36 -0.47 -14.41
C HIS A 189 13.01 -1.61 -15.20
N ILE A 190 12.68 -2.84 -14.82
CA ILE A 190 12.94 -4.08 -15.55
C ILE A 190 11.69 -4.95 -15.32
N ASP A 191 11.26 -5.69 -16.34
CA ASP A 191 10.12 -6.60 -16.17
C ASP A 191 10.46 -7.66 -15.10
N GLY A 192 9.53 -7.92 -14.19
CA GLY A 192 9.74 -8.81 -13.04
C GLY A 192 10.51 -8.19 -11.87
N LEU A 193 10.76 -6.87 -11.87
CA LEU A 193 11.51 -6.21 -10.80
C LEU A 193 10.75 -6.22 -9.47
N ASP A 194 11.33 -6.80 -8.43
CA ASP A 194 10.74 -6.76 -7.08
C ASP A 194 10.89 -5.35 -6.49
N ILE A 195 12.11 -4.81 -6.41
CA ILE A 195 12.37 -3.54 -5.72
C ILE A 195 12.99 -2.51 -6.67
N ARG A 196 12.28 -1.41 -6.90
CA ARG A 196 12.85 -0.23 -7.56
C ARG A 196 13.32 0.80 -6.56
N ASN A 197 14.63 0.98 -6.45
CA ASN A 197 15.25 1.96 -5.58
C ASN A 197 15.80 3.14 -6.40
N TYR A 198 15.04 4.24 -6.46
CA TYR A 198 15.44 5.42 -7.25
C TYR A 198 16.66 6.16 -6.67
N ASN A 199 16.93 6.00 -5.38
CA ASN A 199 18.02 6.71 -4.69
C ASN A 199 19.04 5.71 -4.14
N ASN A 200 20.23 5.67 -4.73
CA ASN A 200 21.32 4.80 -4.25
C ASN A 200 21.76 5.10 -2.81
N ALA A 201 21.41 6.26 -2.25
CA ALA A 201 21.65 6.59 -0.85
C ALA A 201 20.60 5.98 0.11
N THR A 202 19.46 5.51 -0.40
CA THR A 202 18.45 4.79 0.38
C THR A 202 18.91 3.35 0.59
N LEU A 203 19.01 2.95 1.86
CA LEU A 203 19.35 1.58 2.24
C LEU A 203 18.08 0.73 2.32
N VAL A 204 18.14 -0.49 1.77
CA VAL A 204 17.01 -1.42 1.77
C VAL A 204 17.42 -2.71 2.47
N TYR A 205 16.68 -3.09 3.52
CA TYR A 205 16.93 -4.30 4.30
C TYR A 205 15.83 -5.33 4.02
N TYR A 206 16.16 -6.46 3.38
CA TYR A 206 15.16 -7.41 2.85
C TYR A 206 15.42 -8.89 3.19
N ALA A 207 16.32 -9.19 4.13
CA ALA A 207 16.70 -10.56 4.49
C ALA A 207 15.61 -11.28 5.33
N GLY A 208 15.78 -12.60 5.49
CA GLY A 208 14.89 -13.46 6.29
C GLY A 208 13.56 -13.83 5.61
N GLY A 209 13.36 -13.38 4.37
CA GLY A 209 12.21 -13.66 3.53
C GLY A 209 12.26 -14.97 2.75
N GLY A 210 11.42 -15.09 1.73
CA GLY A 210 11.38 -16.23 0.82
C GLY A 210 10.71 -15.92 -0.52
N VAL A 211 10.45 -16.95 -1.31
CA VAL A 211 9.69 -16.84 -2.56
C VAL A 211 8.19 -16.83 -2.25
N ALA A 212 7.43 -15.98 -2.92
CA ALA A 212 5.99 -15.85 -2.78
C ALA A 212 5.24 -17.10 -3.27
N PRO A 213 4.11 -17.47 -2.63
CA PRO A 213 3.22 -18.48 -3.17
C PRO A 213 2.60 -17.94 -4.46
N ASN A 214 2.87 -18.61 -5.59
CA ASN A 214 2.54 -18.16 -6.95
C ASN A 214 3.34 -16.94 -7.42
N ALA A 215 4.64 -16.95 -7.15
CA ALA A 215 5.56 -16.00 -7.75
C ALA A 215 5.44 -15.95 -9.28
N CYS A 216 5.47 -14.75 -9.84
CA CYS A 216 5.57 -14.48 -11.26
C CYS A 216 7.03 -14.19 -11.67
N ASN A 217 7.32 -14.31 -12.96
CA ASN A 217 8.62 -13.92 -13.54
C ASN A 217 8.52 -12.58 -14.24
#